data_AF-A0A7D9IF50-F1
#
_entry.id   AF-A0A7D9IF50-F1
#
_cell.length_a   1.000
_cell.length_b   1.000
_cell.length_c   1.000
_cell.angle_alpha   90.00
_cell.angle_beta   90.00
_cell.angle_gamma   90.00
#
_symmetry.space_group_name_H-M   'P 1'
#
loop_
_entity.id
_entity.type
_entity.pdbx_description
1 polymer ?
#
loop_
_entity_poly.entity_id
_entity_poly.type
_entity_poly.pdbx_seq_one_letter_code
_entity_poly.pdbx_strand_id
1 'polypeptide(L)'
;GLPGSKDSDVPFRKWYGCLWELRSLFPQHCKLVILTATATKDTKEQILSTLHLSTNDVHFIEQSPDRKNIQYSVQYLEKDDHLENAFSSPIQDVKEHGANSQRTLIYCQTRKQCSIIYSIFEVYLGKQLFLGDCLPQNRLVEMFDVGTPPLAKEHITKNLADKNGHLRILVSTIAFGMGVNCKKVRRVVHFGPSKNIESYVQECGRAGRDGQPSSCCLVYNCLLLGHCDKEMKVHVQAKECRRKILMDNFGYQCEKQSELSHKCCNICAENCSCQEKCTVWNLCEENEVDLTMSNDVTKTCIQKPVSPGQKKIVAH
;
A
#
# COMPACT_ATOMS: atom_id res chain seq x y z
N GLY A 1 6.07 -10.48 -17.62
CA GLY A 1 5.58 -10.94 -16.32
C GLY A 1 6.80 -11.12 -15.45
N LEU A 2 6.78 -10.58 -14.23
CA LEU A 2 7.88 -10.65 -13.26
C LEU A 2 8.28 -12.10 -12.93
N PRO A 3 9.36 -12.40 -12.21
CA PRO A 3 9.72 -13.77 -11.86
C PRO A 3 8.79 -14.39 -10.80
N GLY A 4 8.64 -15.71 -10.85
CA GLY A 4 8.38 -16.50 -9.64
C GLY A 4 9.58 -16.43 -8.70
N SER A 5 9.46 -16.93 -7.47
CA SER A 5 10.54 -16.99 -6.46
C SER A 5 11.97 -17.18 -6.99
N LYS A 6 12.97 -16.62 -6.29
CA LYS A 6 14.42 -16.61 -6.61
C LYS A 6 15.07 -17.98 -6.94
N ASP A 7 14.33 -19.10 -6.83
CA ASP A 7 14.81 -20.48 -7.02
C ASP A 7 14.29 -21.20 -8.28
N SER A 8 13.70 -20.51 -9.26
CA SER A 8 13.36 -21.18 -10.52
C SER A 8 13.57 -20.29 -11.73
N ASP A 9 14.34 -20.77 -12.71
CA ASP A 9 14.46 -20.30 -14.11
C ASP A 9 13.12 -20.26 -14.88
N VAL A 10 11.99 -20.35 -14.17
CA VAL A 10 10.64 -20.36 -14.73
C VAL A 10 10.03 -18.97 -14.54
N PRO A 11 9.72 -18.24 -15.62
CA PRO A 11 9.04 -16.96 -15.51
C PRO A 11 7.67 -17.16 -14.84
N PHE A 12 7.22 -16.20 -14.01
CA PHE A 12 5.94 -16.25 -13.28
C PHE A 12 4.75 -16.62 -14.17
N ARG A 13 4.84 -16.26 -15.45
CA ARG A 13 3.97 -16.76 -16.51
C ARG A 13 4.83 -17.55 -17.48
N LYS A 14 4.68 -18.88 -17.49
CA LYS A 14 5.38 -19.81 -18.39
C LYS A 14 5.54 -19.25 -19.81
N TRP A 15 4.42 -18.82 -20.40
CA TRP A 15 4.38 -18.30 -21.78
C TRP A 15 5.17 -17.00 -22.01
N TYR A 16 5.41 -16.21 -20.96
CA TYR A 16 6.27 -15.03 -21.06
C TYR A 16 7.72 -15.43 -21.37
N GLY A 17 8.17 -16.57 -20.85
CA GLY A 17 9.48 -17.15 -21.15
C GLY A 17 9.65 -17.70 -22.56
N CYS A 18 8.55 -17.86 -23.30
CA CYS A 18 8.59 -18.33 -24.69
C CYS A 18 8.51 -17.17 -25.69
N LEU A 19 8.44 -15.91 -25.22
CA LEU A 19 8.30 -14.76 -26.13
C LEU A 19 9.51 -14.56 -27.04
N TRP A 20 10.68 -15.09 -26.69
CA TRP A 20 11.85 -15.09 -27.57
C TRP A 20 11.62 -15.94 -28.83
N GLU A 21 10.80 -17.00 -28.77
CA GLU A 21 10.47 -17.83 -29.93
C GLU A 21 9.69 -17.02 -30.98
N LEU A 22 8.78 -16.15 -30.53
CA LEU A 22 8.04 -15.26 -31.42
C LEU A 22 8.98 -14.32 -32.17
N ARG A 23 10.06 -13.84 -31.53
CA ARG A 23 11.05 -12.98 -32.18
C ARG A 23 11.73 -13.68 -33.36
N SER A 24 11.96 -14.99 -33.26
CA SER A 24 12.53 -15.80 -34.34
C SER A 24 11.60 -15.94 -35.55
N LEU A 25 10.30 -15.69 -35.38
CA LEU A 25 9.29 -15.77 -36.44
C LEU A 25 9.00 -14.42 -37.10
N PHE A 26 9.37 -13.30 -36.46
CA PHE A 26 9.08 -11.97 -36.99
C PHE A 26 10.15 -11.50 -37.99
N PRO A 27 9.76 -10.73 -39.03
CA PRO A 27 10.71 -10.09 -39.92
C PRO A 27 11.69 -9.18 -39.17
N GLN A 28 12.95 -9.12 -39.61
CA GLN A 28 14.01 -8.34 -38.95
C GLN A 28 13.70 -6.83 -38.80
N HIS A 29 12.83 -6.27 -39.64
CA HIS A 29 12.43 -4.87 -39.56
C HIS A 29 11.37 -4.58 -38.47
N CYS A 30 10.72 -5.62 -37.95
CA CYS A 30 9.74 -5.48 -36.87
C CYS A 30 10.44 -5.10 -35.56
N LYS A 31 10.00 -4.02 -34.92
CA LYS A 31 10.56 -3.55 -33.64
C LYS A 31 9.69 -4.03 -32.49
N LEU A 32 10.34 -4.63 -31.49
CA LEU A 32 9.69 -5.03 -30.25
C LEU A 32 9.78 -3.91 -29.22
N VAL A 33 8.68 -3.63 -28.53
CA VAL A 33 8.64 -2.70 -27.40
C VAL A 33 8.34 -3.50 -26.13
N ILE A 34 9.23 -3.41 -25.15
CA ILE A 34 9.08 -4.06 -23.84
C ILE A 34 8.76 -2.98 -22.82
N LEU A 35 7.58 -3.07 -22.21
CA LEU A 35 7.10 -2.09 -21.24
C LEU A 35 7.03 -2.71 -19.85
N THR A 36 7.64 -2.04 -18.88
CA THR A 36 7.51 -2.35 -17.45
C THR A 36 7.31 -1.06 -16.68
N ALA A 37 6.46 -1.10 -15.65
CA ALA A 37 6.15 0.08 -14.84
C ALA A 37 7.26 0.37 -13.80
N THR A 38 7.76 -0.68 -13.16
CA THR A 38 8.83 -0.63 -12.17
C THR A 38 9.72 -1.85 -12.38
N ALA A 39 11.03 -1.64 -12.52
CA ALA A 39 12.00 -2.73 -12.67
C ALA A 39 13.33 -2.32 -12.02
N THR A 40 13.75 -3.07 -11.00
CA THR A 40 15.08 -2.98 -10.41
C THR A 40 16.15 -3.42 -11.42
N LYS A 41 17.43 -3.19 -11.09
CA LYS A 41 18.56 -3.67 -11.90
C LYS A 41 18.45 -5.18 -12.16
N ASP A 42 18.26 -5.96 -11.10
CA ASP A 42 18.11 -7.41 -11.14
C ASP A 42 16.91 -7.83 -12.00
N THR A 43 15.76 -7.17 -11.83
CA THR A 43 14.56 -7.45 -12.65
C THR A 43 14.82 -7.15 -14.14
N LYS A 44 15.55 -6.09 -14.48
CA LYS A 44 15.90 -5.78 -15.89
C LYS A 44 16.78 -6.88 -16.48
N GLU A 45 17.82 -7.30 -15.76
CA GLU A 45 18.72 -8.38 -16.18
C GLU A 45 17.95 -9.69 -16.41
N GLN A 46 17.02 -10.01 -15.50
CA GLN A 46 16.16 -11.18 -15.64
C GLN A 46 15.22 -11.08 -16.85
N ILE A 47 14.65 -9.92 -17.15
CA ILE A 47 13.81 -9.72 -18.34
C ILE A 47 14.64 -9.94 -19.62
N LEU A 48 15.84 -9.37 -19.70
CA LEU A 48 16.73 -9.52 -20.85
C LEU A 48 17.14 -10.98 -21.05
N SER A 49 17.55 -11.64 -19.97
CA SER A 49 17.86 -13.07 -19.94
C SER A 49 16.68 -13.91 -20.43
N THR A 50 15.49 -13.71 -19.85
CA THR A 50 14.26 -14.46 -20.20
C THR A 50 13.87 -14.30 -21.68
N LEU A 51 14.16 -13.14 -22.26
CA LEU A 51 13.83 -12.83 -23.66
C LEU A 51 15.00 -13.07 -24.62
N HIS A 52 16.11 -13.65 -24.14
CA HIS A 52 17.36 -13.84 -24.89
C HIS A 52 17.76 -12.56 -25.64
N LEU A 53 17.80 -11.43 -24.94
CA LEU A 53 18.23 -10.13 -25.45
C LEU A 53 19.57 -9.77 -24.82
N SER A 54 20.51 -9.25 -25.61
CA SER A 54 21.69 -8.57 -25.07
C SER A 54 21.39 -7.09 -24.84
N THR A 55 22.16 -6.44 -23.97
CA THR A 55 22.06 -4.99 -23.74
C THR A 55 22.36 -4.17 -24.99
N ASN A 56 23.17 -4.70 -25.91
CA ASN A 56 23.50 -4.05 -27.18
C ASN A 56 22.33 -4.09 -28.18
N ASP A 57 21.38 -5.02 -28.01
CA ASP A 57 20.20 -5.16 -28.88
C ASP A 57 19.05 -4.24 -28.46
N VAL A 58 19.16 -3.59 -27.29
CA VAL A 58 18.05 -2.90 -26.64
C VAL A 58 18.38 -1.43 -26.46
N HIS A 59 17.50 -0.57 -26.98
CA HIS A 59 17.52 0.84 -26.64
C HIS A 59 16.69 1.07 -25.37
N PHE A 60 17.36 1.47 -24.29
CA PHE A 60 16.71 1.74 -23.00
C PHE A 60 16.14 3.16 -22.96
N ILE A 61 14.85 3.27 -22.68
CA ILE A 61 14.16 4.52 -22.35
C ILE A 61 13.70 4.40 -20.91
N GLU A 62 14.41 5.08 -20.00
CA GLU A 62 14.20 4.90 -18.57
C GLU A 62 13.95 6.22 -17.87
N GLN A 63 13.08 6.18 -16.86
CA GLN A 63 12.84 7.28 -15.94
C GLN A 63 12.90 6.75 -14.51
N SER A 64 13.38 7.61 -13.60
CA SER A 64 13.38 7.30 -12.18
C SER A 64 11.94 7.09 -11.70
N PRO A 65 11.67 6.03 -10.90
CA PRO A 65 10.36 5.86 -10.27
C PRO A 65 10.16 6.80 -9.07
N ASP A 66 11.16 7.63 -8.73
CA ASP A 66 11.09 8.55 -7.59
C ASP A 66 9.92 9.54 -7.70
N ARG A 67 9.29 9.79 -6.55
CA ARG A 67 8.28 10.82 -6.40
C ARG A 67 8.68 11.73 -5.24
N LYS A 68 9.30 12.85 -5.61
CA LYS A 68 9.84 13.85 -4.67
C LYS A 68 8.80 14.39 -3.68
N ASN A 69 7.51 14.36 -4.02
CA ASN A 69 6.39 14.79 -3.19
C ASN A 69 5.90 13.75 -2.16
N ILE A 70 6.45 12.53 -2.15
CA ILE A 70 6.07 11.46 -1.22
C ILE A 70 7.11 11.34 -0.10
N GLN A 71 6.74 11.66 1.14
CA GLN A 71 7.56 11.42 2.32
C GLN A 71 7.44 9.96 2.79
N TYR A 72 8.56 9.29 3.03
CA TYR A 72 8.58 7.89 3.48
C TYR A 72 8.82 7.75 4.99
N SER A 73 8.00 6.99 5.70
CA SER A 73 8.22 6.65 7.10
C SER A 73 8.03 5.16 7.35
N VAL A 74 8.69 4.65 8.38
CA VAL A 74 8.53 3.28 8.85
C VAL A 74 8.38 3.32 10.36
N GLN A 75 7.33 2.67 10.86
CA GLN A 75 7.00 2.57 12.27
C GLN A 75 7.08 1.10 12.68
N TYR A 76 7.86 0.82 13.73
CA TYR A 76 7.86 -0.48 14.38
C TYR A 76 6.69 -0.55 15.35
N LEU A 77 5.97 -1.67 15.35
CA LEU A 77 4.91 -1.99 16.30
C LEU A 77 5.48 -2.97 17.32
N GLU A 78 5.57 -2.53 18.58
CA GLU A 78 6.00 -3.39 19.67
C GLU A 78 4.97 -4.48 19.96
N LYS A 79 5.37 -5.52 20.69
CA LYS A 79 4.51 -6.66 20.97
C LYS A 79 3.29 -6.28 21.83
N ASP A 80 3.50 -5.34 22.74
CA ASP A 80 2.50 -4.88 23.70
C ASP A 80 1.74 -3.64 23.20
N ASP A 81 2.08 -3.12 22.02
CA ASP A 81 1.36 -2.01 21.40
C ASP A 81 -0.03 -2.46 20.95
N HIS A 82 -1.02 -1.66 21.31
CA HIS A 82 -2.37 -1.78 20.81
C HIS A 82 -2.43 -1.39 19.33
N LEU A 83 -2.91 -2.30 18.49
CA LEU A 83 -2.92 -2.13 17.03
C LEU A 83 -3.74 -0.90 16.60
N GLU A 84 -4.80 -0.57 17.33
CA GLU A 84 -5.61 0.62 17.13
C GLU A 84 -4.83 1.94 17.22
N ASN A 85 -3.80 2.00 18.07
CA ASN A 85 -2.96 3.19 18.23
C ASN A 85 -2.18 3.48 16.94
N ALA A 86 -1.83 2.43 16.19
CA ALA A 86 -1.20 2.57 14.87
C ALA A 86 -2.13 3.12 13.79
N PHE A 87 -3.41 3.36 14.08
CA PHE A 87 -4.37 3.97 13.15
C PHE A 87 -5.10 5.17 13.75
N SER A 88 -4.60 5.74 14.85
CA SER A 88 -5.27 6.83 15.55
C SER A 88 -5.38 8.10 14.70
N SER A 89 -4.33 8.51 13.99
CA SER A 89 -4.34 9.68 13.10
C SER A 89 -5.41 9.59 11.99
N PRO A 90 -5.51 8.51 11.18
CA PRO A 90 -6.56 8.41 10.17
C PRO A 90 -7.97 8.26 10.78
N ILE A 91 -8.11 7.66 11.97
CA ILE A 91 -9.39 7.63 12.69
C ILE A 91 -9.81 9.06 13.05
N GLN A 92 -8.91 9.81 13.71
CA GLN A 92 -9.18 11.17 14.16
C GLN A 92 -9.50 12.12 12.99
N ASP A 93 -8.74 12.02 11.90
CA ASP A 93 -9.01 12.80 10.69
C ASP A 93 -10.41 12.55 10.13
N VAL A 94 -10.93 11.31 10.19
CA VAL A 94 -12.32 11.01 9.80
C VAL A 94 -13.32 11.53 10.81
N LYS A 95 -13.05 11.47 12.11
CA LYS A 95 -13.92 12.04 13.15
C LYS A 95 -14.09 13.55 13.00
N GLU A 96 -13.00 14.25 12.72
CA GLU A 96 -12.96 15.72 12.62
C GLU A 96 -13.50 16.24 11.30
N HIS A 97 -13.13 15.59 10.19
CA HIS A 97 -13.39 16.14 8.85
C HIS A 97 -14.39 15.33 8.02
N GLY A 98 -14.76 14.11 8.44
CA GLY A 98 -15.73 13.26 7.74
C GLY A 98 -15.43 13.10 6.25
N ALA A 99 -16.34 13.52 5.38
CA ALA A 99 -16.12 13.51 3.93
C ALA A 99 -15.09 14.55 3.44
N ASN A 100 -14.41 15.31 4.29
CA ASN A 100 -13.31 16.20 3.89
C ASN A 100 -11.92 15.70 4.31
N SER A 101 -11.85 14.57 5.02
CA SER A 101 -10.60 13.97 5.48
C SER A 101 -9.65 13.62 4.33
N GLN A 102 -8.38 13.42 4.65
CA GLN A 102 -7.40 12.99 3.66
C GLN A 102 -7.65 11.55 3.21
N ARG A 103 -7.62 11.31 1.90
CA ARG A 103 -7.78 9.95 1.37
C ARG A 103 -6.57 9.08 1.69
N THR A 104 -6.83 7.92 2.28
CA THR A 104 -5.86 6.94 2.75
C THR A 104 -6.11 5.59 2.10
N LEU A 105 -5.07 5.00 1.52
CA LEU A 105 -5.07 3.59 1.13
C LEU A 105 -4.28 2.80 2.16
N ILE A 106 -4.86 1.73 2.70
CA ILE A 106 -4.21 0.85 3.68
C ILE A 106 -4.03 -0.51 3.03
N TYR A 107 -2.79 -0.90 2.79
CA TYR A 107 -2.40 -2.19 2.22
C TYR A 107 -2.10 -3.20 3.30
N CYS A 108 -2.74 -4.37 3.21
CA CYS A 108 -2.49 -5.51 4.07
C CYS A 108 -2.01 -6.71 3.24
N GLN A 109 -1.26 -7.62 3.86
CA GLN A 109 -0.77 -8.83 3.21
C GLN A 109 -1.86 -9.90 3.08
N THR A 110 -2.82 -9.95 4.02
CA THR A 110 -3.87 -10.99 4.06
C THR A 110 -5.27 -10.40 4.22
N ARG A 111 -6.29 -11.15 3.77
CA ARG A 111 -7.70 -10.80 3.98
C ARG A 111 -8.07 -10.72 5.46
N LYS A 112 -7.44 -11.56 6.29
CA LYS A 112 -7.62 -11.55 7.74
C LYS A 112 -7.14 -10.23 8.35
N GLN A 113 -5.97 -9.74 7.93
CA GLN A 113 -5.48 -8.42 8.35
C GLN A 113 -6.42 -7.29 7.88
N CYS A 114 -6.92 -7.34 6.65
CA CYS A 114 -7.91 -6.36 6.19
C CYS A 114 -9.15 -6.34 7.09
N SER A 115 -9.69 -7.51 7.43
CA SER A 115 -10.84 -7.60 8.32
C SER A 115 -10.55 -7.03 9.71
N ILE A 116 -9.38 -7.33 10.30
CA ILE A 116 -9.00 -6.82 11.62
C ILE A 116 -8.91 -5.29 11.59
N ILE A 117 -8.19 -4.74 10.61
CA ILE A 117 -8.00 -3.29 10.47
C ILE A 117 -9.33 -2.60 10.19
N TYR A 118 -10.16 -3.14 9.31
CA TYR A 118 -11.48 -2.59 9.04
C TYR A 118 -12.36 -2.57 10.30
N SER A 119 -12.34 -3.64 11.09
CA SER A 119 -13.07 -3.68 12.37
C SER A 119 -12.60 -2.64 13.38
N ILE A 120 -11.31 -2.26 13.39
CA ILE A 120 -10.82 -1.14 14.20
C ILE A 120 -11.55 0.15 13.79
N PHE A 121 -11.59 0.48 12.49
CA PHE A 121 -12.31 1.67 12.02
C PHE A 121 -13.82 1.59 12.33
N GLU A 122 -14.43 0.41 12.19
CA GLU A 122 -15.85 0.20 12.50
C GLU A 122 -16.17 0.47 13.97
N VAL A 123 -15.36 -0.05 14.89
CA VAL A 123 -15.53 0.15 16.34
C VAL A 123 -15.31 1.61 16.73
N TYR A 124 -14.24 2.23 16.25
CA TYR A 124 -13.85 3.57 16.71
C TYR A 124 -14.59 4.72 16.03
N LEU A 125 -15.14 4.52 14.83
CA LEU A 125 -15.95 5.53 14.14
C LEU A 125 -17.46 5.36 14.37
N GLY A 126 -17.95 4.13 14.58
CA GLY A 126 -19.38 3.87 14.76
C GLY A 126 -20.23 4.52 13.66
N LYS A 127 -21.17 5.40 14.02
CA LYS A 127 -22.02 6.13 13.05
C LYS A 127 -21.23 7.07 12.13
N GLN A 128 -20.08 7.60 12.58
CA GLN A 128 -19.22 8.48 11.78
C GLN A 128 -18.48 7.73 10.65
N LEU A 129 -18.57 6.39 10.61
CA LEU A 129 -18.11 5.61 9.46
C LEU A 129 -18.95 5.92 8.20
N PHE A 130 -20.13 6.53 8.34
CA PHE A 130 -21.06 6.81 7.25
C PHE A 130 -21.23 8.31 7.03
N LEU A 131 -21.40 8.69 5.76
CA LEU A 131 -21.87 10.01 5.36
C LEU A 131 -23.41 10.05 5.42
N GLY A 132 -23.96 10.58 6.51
CA GLY A 132 -25.41 10.64 6.70
C GLY A 132 -25.97 9.29 7.15
N ASP A 133 -26.92 8.74 6.39
CA ASP A 133 -27.57 7.48 6.75
C ASP A 133 -26.57 6.31 6.79
N CYS A 134 -26.78 5.39 7.74
CA CYS A 134 -25.97 4.19 7.96
C CYS A 134 -26.22 3.11 6.89
N LEU A 135 -26.00 3.46 5.62
CA LEU A 135 -26.20 2.61 4.46
C LEU A 135 -24.85 2.24 3.83
N PRO A 136 -24.68 1.03 3.26
CA PRO A 136 -23.41 0.59 2.69
C PRO A 136 -22.80 1.57 1.65
N GLN A 137 -23.64 2.19 0.82
CA GLN A 137 -23.21 3.15 -0.21
C GLN A 137 -22.75 4.51 0.33
N ASN A 138 -22.88 4.76 1.63
CA ASN A 138 -22.51 6.02 2.28
C ASN A 138 -21.22 5.88 3.10
N ARG A 139 -20.56 4.72 3.09
CA ARG A 139 -19.38 4.48 3.92
C ARG A 139 -18.20 5.36 3.52
N LEU A 140 -17.61 6.02 4.52
CA LEU A 140 -16.34 6.74 4.42
C LEU A 140 -15.14 5.78 4.51
N VAL A 141 -15.33 4.58 5.07
CA VAL A 141 -14.31 3.54 5.17
C VAL A 141 -14.83 2.25 4.55
N GLU A 142 -14.07 1.64 3.63
CA GLU A 142 -14.44 0.39 2.97
C GLU A 142 -13.31 -0.63 3.01
N MET A 143 -13.69 -1.91 2.80
CA MET A 143 -12.75 -3.01 2.64
C MET A 143 -12.81 -3.57 1.22
N PHE A 144 -11.65 -3.76 0.59
CA PHE A 144 -11.55 -4.35 -0.74
C PHE A 144 -10.62 -5.57 -0.73
N ASP A 145 -11.11 -6.71 -1.16
CA ASP A 145 -10.30 -7.88 -1.46
C ASP A 145 -10.89 -8.69 -2.63
N VAL A 146 -10.28 -9.83 -2.95
CA VAL A 146 -10.74 -10.71 -4.03
C VAL A 146 -12.19 -11.16 -3.85
N GLY A 147 -12.65 -11.35 -2.61
CA GLY A 147 -14.00 -11.73 -2.23
C GLY A 147 -15.00 -10.58 -2.10
N THR A 148 -14.61 -9.31 -2.27
CA THR A 148 -15.57 -8.19 -2.28
C THR A 148 -16.60 -8.39 -3.40
N PRO A 149 -17.91 -8.25 -3.12
CA PRO A 149 -18.97 -8.42 -4.12
C PRO A 149 -18.80 -7.49 -5.33
N PRO A 150 -19.18 -7.91 -6.56
CA PRO A 150 -18.99 -7.10 -7.76
C PRO A 150 -19.58 -5.69 -7.68
N LEU A 151 -20.80 -5.54 -7.16
CA LEU A 151 -21.46 -4.25 -7.00
C LEU A 151 -20.69 -3.33 -6.03
N ALA A 152 -20.16 -3.88 -4.94
CA ALA A 152 -19.33 -3.13 -4.00
C ALA A 152 -17.99 -2.73 -4.63
N LYS A 153 -17.34 -3.63 -5.41
CA LYS A 153 -16.11 -3.31 -6.15
C LYS A 153 -16.32 -2.15 -7.13
N GLU A 154 -17.43 -2.17 -7.86
CA GLU A 154 -17.79 -1.11 -8.79
C GLU A 154 -18.03 0.22 -8.07
N HIS A 155 -18.79 0.19 -6.97
CA HIS A 155 -19.04 1.37 -6.13
C HIS A 155 -17.74 1.99 -5.59
N ILE A 156 -16.90 1.18 -4.94
CA ILE A 156 -15.60 1.60 -4.39
C ILE A 156 -14.72 2.20 -5.49
N THR A 157 -14.62 1.52 -6.63
CA THR A 157 -13.78 1.94 -7.76
C THR A 157 -14.25 3.27 -8.34
N LYS A 158 -15.56 3.43 -8.58
CA LYS A 158 -16.14 4.69 -9.07
C LYS A 158 -15.91 5.83 -8.09
N ASN A 159 -16.10 5.58 -6.79
CA ASN A 159 -15.95 6.59 -5.74
C ASN A 159 -14.49 7.08 -5.63
N LEU A 160 -13.51 6.18 -5.66
CA LEU A 160 -12.09 6.55 -5.61
C LEU A 160 -11.58 7.19 -6.90
N ALA A 161 -12.15 6.86 -8.05
CA ALA A 161 -11.84 7.48 -9.34
C ALA A 161 -12.43 8.90 -9.47
N ASP A 162 -13.48 9.22 -8.70
CA ASP A 162 -14.02 10.57 -8.60
C ASP A 162 -13.20 11.42 -7.61
N LYS A 163 -12.89 12.66 -7.98
CA LYS A 163 -12.23 13.64 -7.10
C LYS A 163 -13.12 14.12 -5.96
N ASN A 164 -14.44 13.97 -6.10
CA ASN A 164 -15.45 14.38 -5.14
C ASN A 164 -16.11 13.20 -4.40
N GLY A 165 -15.74 11.96 -4.75
CA GLY A 165 -16.22 10.77 -4.05
C GLY A 165 -15.98 10.85 -2.54
N HIS A 166 -16.94 10.36 -1.75
CA HIS A 166 -16.94 10.46 -0.29
C HIS A 166 -16.06 9.42 0.40
N LEU A 167 -15.59 8.36 -0.28
CA LEU A 167 -14.78 7.33 0.35
C LEU A 167 -13.40 7.89 0.74
N ARG A 168 -13.04 7.77 2.01
CA ARG A 168 -11.82 8.37 2.60
C ARG A 168 -10.76 7.34 2.91
N ILE A 169 -11.14 6.19 3.46
CA ILE A 169 -10.17 5.13 3.79
C ILE A 169 -10.57 3.87 3.05
N LEU A 170 -9.60 3.27 2.35
CA LEU A 170 -9.75 1.94 1.78
C LEU A 170 -8.75 0.99 2.41
N VAL A 171 -9.26 -0.01 3.12
CA VAL A 171 -8.46 -1.14 3.61
C VAL A 171 -8.47 -2.24 2.58
N SER A 172 -7.30 -2.66 2.11
CA SER A 172 -7.25 -3.62 1.01
C SER A 172 -6.03 -4.51 1.01
N THR A 173 -6.15 -5.68 0.37
CA THR A 173 -4.99 -6.46 0.00
C THR A 173 -4.30 -5.86 -1.23
N ILE A 174 -3.11 -6.37 -1.55
CA ILE A 174 -2.34 -6.04 -2.76
C ILE A 174 -3.16 -6.23 -4.06
N ALA A 175 -4.25 -7.01 -4.01
CA ALA A 175 -5.17 -7.17 -5.14
C ALA A 175 -5.84 -5.85 -5.59
N PHE A 176 -5.96 -4.86 -4.69
CA PHE A 176 -6.46 -3.54 -5.07
C PHE A 176 -5.35 -2.70 -5.69
N GLY A 177 -5.50 -2.46 -6.99
CA GLY A 177 -4.60 -1.55 -7.66
C GLY A 177 -4.40 -1.77 -9.16
N MET A 178 -4.83 -2.92 -9.67
CA MET A 178 -4.82 -3.16 -11.11
C MET A 178 -5.92 -2.29 -11.76
N GLY A 179 -5.50 -1.28 -12.53
CA GLY A 179 -6.39 -0.53 -13.43
C GLY A 179 -7.19 0.64 -12.84
N VAL A 180 -7.18 0.86 -11.52
CA VAL A 180 -7.93 1.97 -10.90
C VAL A 180 -7.02 3.18 -10.65
N ASN A 181 -7.37 4.31 -11.25
CA ASN A 181 -6.74 5.60 -10.99
C ASN A 181 -7.42 6.31 -9.82
N CYS A 182 -6.99 6.02 -8.60
CA CYS A 182 -7.50 6.67 -7.39
C CYS A 182 -7.04 8.14 -7.36
N LYS A 183 -7.99 9.08 -7.30
CA LYS A 183 -7.68 10.52 -7.27
C LYS A 183 -7.48 11.01 -5.84
N LYS A 184 -6.68 12.07 -5.67
CA LYS A 184 -6.46 12.77 -4.38
C LYS A 184 -6.02 11.88 -3.21
N VAL A 185 -5.34 10.77 -3.47
CA VAL A 185 -4.75 9.93 -2.40
C VAL A 185 -3.57 10.69 -1.80
N ARG A 186 -3.66 10.99 -0.50
CA ARG A 186 -2.63 11.71 0.27
C ARG A 186 -1.79 10.78 1.12
N ARG A 187 -2.36 9.66 1.55
CA ARG A 187 -1.71 8.73 2.47
C ARG A 187 -1.76 7.32 1.89
N VAL A 188 -0.63 6.64 1.88
CA VAL A 188 -0.57 5.17 1.73
C VAL A 188 0.03 4.61 3.00
N VAL A 189 -0.61 3.56 3.52
CA VAL A 189 -0.20 2.84 4.72
C VAL A 189 0.03 1.39 4.34
N HIS A 190 1.15 0.83 4.75
CA HIS A 190 1.44 -0.60 4.63
C HIS A 190 1.37 -1.23 6.01
N PHE A 191 0.38 -2.08 6.25
CA PHE A 191 0.37 -2.95 7.42
C PHE A 191 1.11 -4.25 7.09
N GLY A 192 2.40 -4.21 7.38
CA GLY A 192 3.40 -5.17 6.93
C GLY A 192 4.07 -4.73 5.63
N PRO A 193 5.38 -4.97 5.48
CA PRO A 193 6.10 -4.70 4.24
C PRO A 193 5.53 -5.47 3.04
N SER A 194 5.66 -4.86 1.86
CA SER A 194 5.43 -5.54 0.59
C SER A 194 6.48 -6.63 0.37
N LYS A 195 6.21 -7.58 -0.53
CA LYS A 195 7.15 -8.70 -0.78
C LYS A 195 8.54 -8.21 -1.22
N ASN A 196 8.58 -7.20 -2.09
CA ASN A 196 9.79 -6.63 -2.67
C ASN A 196 9.67 -5.12 -2.87
N ILE A 197 10.80 -4.50 -3.22
CA ILE A 197 10.95 -3.06 -3.41
C ILE A 197 10.10 -2.57 -4.60
N GLU A 198 9.99 -3.35 -5.68
CA GLU A 198 9.18 -2.99 -6.84
C GLU A 198 7.71 -2.82 -6.50
N SER A 199 7.16 -3.78 -5.74
CA SER A 199 5.77 -3.75 -5.29
C SER A 199 5.57 -2.56 -4.36
N TYR A 200 6.46 -2.38 -3.39
CA TYR A 200 6.38 -1.29 -2.42
C TYR A 200 6.38 0.09 -3.08
N VAL A 201 7.29 0.34 -4.03
CA VAL A 201 7.36 1.62 -4.76
C VAL A 201 6.13 1.83 -5.65
N GLN A 202 5.63 0.77 -6.30
CA GLN A 202 4.42 0.85 -7.12
C GLN A 202 3.17 1.19 -6.27
N GLU A 203 3.05 0.57 -5.10
CA GLU A 203 1.95 0.78 -4.15
C GLU A 203 2.01 2.19 -3.55
N CYS A 204 3.19 2.62 -3.09
CA CYS A 204 3.43 3.99 -2.62
C CYS A 204 3.11 5.03 -3.71
N GLY A 205 3.45 4.75 -4.97
CA GLY A 205 3.17 5.62 -6.13
C GLY A 205 1.68 5.84 -6.44
N ARG A 206 0.76 5.29 -5.65
CA ARG A 206 -0.68 5.65 -5.70
C ARG A 206 -0.99 6.96 -4.99
N ALA A 207 -0.19 7.33 -4.00
CA ALA A 207 -0.26 8.65 -3.40
C ALA A 207 0.29 9.73 -4.35
N GLY A 208 -0.20 10.97 -4.13
CA GLY A 208 0.41 12.17 -4.69
C GLY A 208 0.52 12.21 -6.22
N ARG A 209 -0.40 11.57 -6.96
CA ARG A 209 -0.40 11.57 -8.45
C ARG A 209 -0.60 12.95 -9.07
N ASP A 210 -1.12 13.89 -8.30
CA ASP A 210 -1.29 15.30 -8.63
C ASP A 210 -0.08 16.16 -8.23
N GLY A 211 1.02 15.54 -7.81
CA GLY A 211 2.25 16.24 -7.39
C GLY A 211 2.17 16.88 -6.00
N GLN A 212 1.02 16.82 -5.33
CA GLN A 212 0.85 17.41 -4.00
C GLN A 212 1.56 16.60 -2.92
N PRO A 213 2.01 17.22 -1.81
CA PRO A 213 2.63 16.53 -0.69
C PRO A 213 1.79 15.33 -0.23
N SER A 214 2.45 14.21 -0.03
CA SER A 214 1.80 12.96 0.36
C SER A 214 2.76 12.12 1.19
N SER A 215 2.23 11.14 1.92
CA SER A 215 3.01 10.32 2.84
C SER A 215 2.77 8.84 2.61
N CYS A 216 3.84 8.07 2.73
CA CYS A 216 3.84 6.63 2.69
C CYS A 216 4.43 6.12 4.00
N CYS A 217 3.60 5.46 4.82
CA CYS A 217 4.01 4.93 6.10
C CYS A 217 3.91 3.40 6.10
N LEU A 218 4.96 2.71 6.56
CA LEU A 218 4.97 1.26 6.72
C LEU A 218 5.02 0.92 8.20
N VAL A 219 3.96 0.25 8.68
CA VAL A 219 3.87 -0.31 10.03
C VAL A 219 4.26 -1.77 9.98
N TYR A 220 5.17 -2.20 10.84
CA TYR A 220 5.57 -3.61 10.87
C TYR A 220 5.96 -4.07 12.26
N ASN A 221 5.92 -5.38 12.47
CA ASN A 221 6.62 -6.05 13.56
C ASN A 221 7.59 -7.09 12.98
N CYS A 222 8.42 -7.71 13.82
CA CYS A 222 9.43 -8.66 13.36
C CYS A 222 8.86 -9.86 12.57
N LEU A 223 7.65 -10.33 12.92
CA LEU A 223 7.03 -11.49 12.26
C LEU A 223 6.66 -11.19 10.80
N LEU A 224 6.26 -9.94 10.51
CA LEU A 224 5.84 -9.54 9.17
C LEU A 224 7.01 -9.42 8.17
N LEU A 225 8.25 -9.44 8.64
CA LEU A 225 9.44 -9.43 7.77
C LEU A 225 9.79 -10.79 7.18
N GLY A 226 9.26 -11.89 7.72
CA GLY A 226 9.68 -13.25 7.35
C GLY A 226 9.62 -13.54 5.85
N HIS A 227 8.58 -13.05 5.18
CA HIS A 227 8.29 -13.33 3.77
C HIS A 227 8.85 -12.30 2.77
N CYS A 228 9.62 -11.32 3.25
CA CYS A 228 10.14 -10.25 2.41
C CYS A 228 11.50 -10.59 1.81
N ASP A 229 11.71 -10.09 0.60
CA ASP A 229 13.00 -10.15 -0.08
C ASP A 229 14.05 -9.34 0.71
N LYS A 230 15.32 -9.70 0.52
CA LYS A 230 16.46 -9.14 1.25
C LYS A 230 16.51 -7.62 1.14
N GLU A 231 16.27 -7.11 -0.06
CA GLU A 231 16.31 -5.68 -0.39
C GLU A 231 15.23 -4.91 0.37
N MET A 232 14.03 -5.50 0.53
CA MET A 232 12.95 -4.91 1.31
C MET A 232 13.28 -4.90 2.82
N LYS A 233 13.89 -5.97 3.35
CA LYS A 233 14.35 -6.00 4.75
C LYS A 233 15.36 -4.90 5.04
N VAL A 234 16.32 -4.69 4.14
CA VAL A 234 17.30 -3.58 4.21
C VAL A 234 16.60 -2.23 4.25
N HIS A 235 15.59 -2.01 3.39
CA HIS A 235 14.82 -0.76 3.41
C HIS A 235 14.07 -0.53 4.72
N VAL A 236 13.41 -1.56 5.27
CA VAL A 236 12.68 -1.44 6.54
C VAL A 236 13.63 -1.09 7.68
N GLN A 237 14.78 -1.77 7.75
CA GLN A 237 15.80 -1.62 8.80
C GLN A 237 16.84 -0.52 8.51
N ALA A 238 16.55 0.37 7.55
CA ALA A 238 17.45 1.42 7.14
C ALA A 238 17.93 2.30 8.30
N LYS A 239 19.22 2.64 8.30
CA LYS A 239 19.83 3.65 9.18
C LYS A 239 20.24 4.93 8.45
N GLU A 240 20.05 4.94 7.14
CA GLU A 240 20.29 6.07 6.25
C GLU A 240 19.01 6.43 5.49
N CYS A 241 19.08 7.46 4.65
CA CYS A 241 17.94 7.94 3.86
C CYS A 241 17.17 6.78 3.18
N ARG A 242 15.89 6.63 3.54
CA ARG A 242 15.03 5.56 2.99
C ARG A 242 14.85 5.68 1.48
N ARG A 243 14.68 6.91 0.98
CA ARG A 243 14.54 7.19 -0.46
C ARG A 243 15.79 6.78 -1.23
N LYS A 244 16.98 7.05 -0.68
CA LYS A 244 18.25 6.62 -1.26
C LYS A 244 18.28 5.10 -1.47
N ILE A 245 17.98 4.33 -0.42
CA ILE A 245 17.94 2.86 -0.51
C ILE A 245 16.94 2.40 -1.57
N LEU A 246 15.74 3.01 -1.63
CA LEU A 246 14.76 2.65 -2.66
C LEU A 246 15.31 2.90 -4.06
N MET A 247 15.85 4.09 -4.34
CA MET A 247 16.30 4.47 -5.68
C MET A 247 17.55 3.73 -6.13
N ASP A 248 18.46 3.40 -5.20
CA ASP A 248 19.68 2.64 -5.49
C ASP A 248 19.36 1.25 -6.08
N ASN A 249 18.27 0.61 -5.61
CA ASN A 249 17.77 -0.67 -6.15
C ASN A 249 17.29 -0.56 -7.61
N PHE A 250 16.82 0.62 -8.04
CA PHE A 250 16.44 0.90 -9.44
C PHE A 250 17.60 1.42 -10.29
N GLY A 251 18.77 1.68 -9.68
CA GLY A 251 19.94 2.24 -10.35
C GLY A 251 19.95 3.74 -10.50
N TYR A 252 19.17 4.46 -9.71
CA TYR A 252 19.17 5.91 -9.68
C TYR A 252 19.84 6.40 -8.39
N GLN A 253 20.72 7.38 -8.53
CA GLN A 253 21.26 8.08 -7.37
C GLN A 253 20.22 9.09 -6.86
N CYS A 254 19.98 9.09 -5.56
CA CYS A 254 19.18 10.14 -4.95
C CYS A 254 19.96 11.46 -5.03
N GLU A 255 19.46 12.42 -5.80
CA GLU A 255 19.96 13.80 -5.76
C GLU A 255 19.89 14.29 -4.31
N LYS A 256 20.99 14.84 -3.78
CA LYS A 256 20.99 15.47 -2.45
C LYS A 256 19.99 16.62 -2.48
N GLN A 257 18.80 16.42 -1.91
CA GLN A 257 17.83 17.49 -1.72
C GLN A 257 18.35 18.41 -0.62
N SER A 258 19.15 19.41 -0.99
CA SER A 258 19.74 20.40 -0.09
C SER A 258 18.69 21.29 0.61
N GLU A 259 17.47 21.38 0.07
CA GLU A 259 16.47 22.35 0.54
C GLU A 259 15.33 21.75 1.38
N LEU A 260 15.12 20.42 1.37
CA LEU A 260 13.97 19.80 2.07
C LEU A 260 14.28 18.38 2.60
N SER A 261 15.40 18.22 3.32
CA SER A 261 15.77 16.92 3.91
C SER A 261 14.64 16.33 4.77
N HIS A 262 13.90 17.14 5.54
CA HIS A 262 12.82 16.62 6.40
C HIS A 262 11.57 16.12 5.66
N LYS A 263 11.31 16.56 4.42
CA LYS A 263 10.18 16.05 3.60
C LYS A 263 10.53 14.77 2.85
N CYS A 264 11.77 14.29 2.99
CA CYS A 264 12.25 13.09 2.30
C CYS A 264 11.77 11.80 2.97
N CYS A 265 12.17 11.58 4.21
CA CYS A 265 11.78 10.42 5.00
C CYS A 265 11.96 10.69 6.49
N ASN A 266 11.45 9.82 7.37
CA ASN A 266 11.56 9.99 8.82
C ASN A 266 13.02 10.14 9.30
N ILE A 267 13.95 9.34 8.76
CA ILE A 267 15.38 9.41 9.12
C ILE A 267 15.99 10.76 8.71
N CYS A 268 15.63 11.28 7.53
CA CYS A 268 16.11 12.59 7.10
C CYS A 268 15.47 13.74 7.89
N ALA A 269 14.25 13.56 8.40
CA ALA A 269 13.59 14.51 9.28
C ALA A 269 14.22 14.53 10.68
N GLU A 270 14.54 13.37 11.25
CA GLU A 270 15.24 13.24 12.53
C GLU A 270 16.64 13.89 12.50
N ASN A 271 17.33 13.79 11.36
CA ASN A 271 18.65 14.39 11.17
C ASN A 271 18.59 15.82 10.59
N CYS A 272 17.41 16.45 10.52
CA CYS A 272 17.24 17.75 9.92
C CYS A 272 17.59 18.87 10.91
N SER A 273 18.46 19.80 10.50
CA SER A 273 18.78 21.00 11.27
C SER A 273 17.82 22.18 10.97
N CYS A 274 16.56 21.88 10.61
CA CYS A 274 15.57 22.93 10.31
C CYS A 274 15.17 23.65 11.60
N GLN A 275 14.99 24.97 11.56
CA GLN A 275 14.43 25.73 12.70
C GLN A 275 12.91 25.55 12.82
N GLU A 276 12.29 24.85 11.87
CA GLU A 276 10.86 24.52 11.88
C GLU A 276 10.60 23.20 12.61
N LYS A 277 9.36 22.97 13.06
CA LYS A 277 8.93 21.62 13.47
C LYS A 277 8.89 20.74 12.21
N CYS A 278 9.94 19.95 12.02
CA CYS A 278 10.05 19.05 10.88
C CYS A 278 8.96 17.94 11.01
N THR A 279 7.75 18.15 10.48
CA THR A 279 6.61 17.22 10.66
C THR A 279 6.76 15.98 9.77
N VAL A 280 6.86 14.82 10.39
CA VAL A 280 6.63 13.53 9.74
C VAL A 280 5.18 13.15 10.00
N TRP A 281 4.44 12.77 8.95
CA TRP A 281 3.13 12.17 9.22
C TRP A 281 3.35 10.83 9.93
N ASN A 282 3.03 10.83 11.23
CA ASN A 282 3.00 9.63 12.06
C ASN A 282 1.57 9.11 12.09
N LEU A 283 1.46 7.79 11.98
CA LEU A 283 0.17 7.09 12.04
C LEU A 283 -0.44 7.14 13.44
N CYS A 284 0.41 7.21 14.46
CA CYS A 284 0.06 7.47 15.85
C CYS A 284 0.40 8.94 16.19
N GLU A 285 -0.54 9.68 16.76
CA GLU A 285 -0.24 10.97 17.38
C GLU A 285 0.31 10.75 18.80
N GLU A 286 1.37 11.49 19.19
CA GLU A 286 2.01 11.37 20.52
C GLU A 286 1.10 11.82 21.68
N ASN A 287 -0.07 12.37 21.39
CA ASN A 287 -1.06 12.67 22.40
C ASN A 287 -1.87 11.41 22.67
N GLU A 288 -1.90 10.97 23.93
CA GLU A 288 -2.78 9.91 24.43
C GLU A 288 -4.18 10.13 23.86
N VAL A 289 -4.53 9.35 22.83
CA VAL A 289 -5.89 9.35 22.34
C VAL A 289 -6.68 8.65 23.43
N ASP A 290 -7.46 9.42 24.18
CA ASP A 290 -8.42 8.89 25.13
C ASP A 290 -9.51 8.16 24.33
N LEU A 291 -9.18 6.93 23.93
CA LEU A 291 -10.01 5.99 23.19
C LEU A 291 -11.04 5.33 24.12
N THR A 292 -11.33 5.92 25.28
CA THR A 292 -12.30 5.39 26.24
C THR A 292 -13.65 5.20 25.54
N MET A 293 -14.05 3.93 25.48
CA MET A 293 -15.32 3.51 24.90
C MET A 293 -16.46 4.27 25.59
N SER A 294 -17.26 5.02 24.83
CA SER A 294 -18.54 5.49 25.31
C SER A 294 -19.39 4.26 25.64
N ASN A 295 -19.64 4.02 26.93
CA ASN A 295 -20.30 2.84 27.52
C ASN A 295 -21.79 2.65 27.12
N ASP A 296 -22.27 3.23 26.01
CA ASP A 296 -23.70 3.35 25.72
C ASP A 296 -24.24 2.44 24.60
N VAL A 297 -23.47 1.48 24.08
CA VAL A 297 -23.92 0.63 22.95
C VAL A 297 -24.19 -0.84 23.33
N THR A 298 -23.93 -1.28 24.55
CA THR A 298 -24.12 -2.69 24.94
C THR A 298 -25.56 -3.10 25.28
N LYS A 299 -26.56 -2.24 25.09
CA LYS A 299 -27.97 -2.61 25.31
C LYS A 299 -28.89 -2.05 24.24
N THR A 300 -28.88 -2.61 23.03
CA THR A 300 -30.12 -2.85 22.28
C THR A 300 -29.92 -3.73 21.04
N CYS A 301 -30.63 -4.86 21.04
CA CYS A 301 -31.21 -5.52 19.87
C CYS A 301 -30.29 -6.24 18.88
N ILE A 302 -29.93 -7.49 19.18
CA ILE A 302 -30.18 -8.63 18.26
C ILE A 302 -30.58 -9.86 19.11
N GLN A 303 -31.87 -9.99 19.43
CA GLN A 303 -32.43 -11.31 19.74
C GLN A 303 -32.80 -11.96 18.41
N LYS A 304 -32.09 -13.02 18.01
CA LYS A 304 -32.60 -13.98 17.03
C LYS A 304 -33.13 -15.21 17.77
N PRO A 305 -34.36 -15.67 17.51
CA PRO A 305 -34.88 -16.90 18.10
C PRO A 305 -34.16 -18.10 17.46
N VAL A 306 -33.57 -18.95 18.30
CA VAL A 306 -32.99 -20.24 17.89
C VAL A 306 -34.07 -21.30 18.01
N SER A 307 -34.51 -21.84 16.87
CA SER A 307 -35.31 -23.06 16.80
C SER A 307 -34.40 -24.30 16.97
N PRO A 308 -34.73 -25.28 17.83
CA PRO A 308 -33.88 -26.42 18.10
C PRO A 308 -34.10 -27.54 17.07
N GLY A 309 -33.03 -27.96 16.39
CA GLY A 309 -33.02 -29.23 15.67
C GLY A 309 -32.13 -29.25 14.44
N GLN A 310 -30.91 -29.80 14.58
CA GLN A 310 -30.39 -30.95 13.82
C GLN A 310 -28.85 -30.96 13.75
N LYS A 311 -28.30 -31.98 14.43
CA LYS A 311 -27.10 -32.79 14.16
C LYS A 311 -25.78 -32.10 13.81
N LYS A 312 -24.84 -32.21 14.76
CA LYS A 312 -23.39 -32.21 14.58
C LYS A 312 -22.98 -33.13 13.44
N ILE A 313 -22.17 -32.63 12.52
CA ILE A 313 -21.24 -33.45 11.72
C ILE A 313 -19.84 -32.94 12.03
N VAL A 314 -19.10 -33.79 12.72
CA VAL A 314 -17.64 -33.73 12.82
C VAL A 314 -17.11 -34.53 11.64
N ALA A 315 -16.17 -33.96 10.89
CA ALA A 315 -15.33 -34.72 9.97
C ALA A 315 -13.90 -34.16 10.04
N HIS A 316 -12.96 -35.10 10.04
CA HIS A 316 -11.51 -34.97 10.24
C HIS A 316 -10.82 -33.92 9.38
#